data_AF-A0A540X0D1-F1
#
_entry.id   AF-A0A540X0D1-F1
#
_cell.length_a   1.000
_cell.length_b   1.000
_cell.length_c   1.000
_cell.angle_alpha   90.00
_cell.angle_beta   90.00
_cell.angle_gamma   90.00
#
_symmetry.space_group_name_H-M   'P 1'
#
loop_
_entity.id
_entity.type
_entity.pdbx_description
1 polymer ?
#
loop_
_entity_poly.entity_id
_entity_poly.type
_entity_poly.pdbx_seq_one_letter_code
_entity_poly.pdbx_strand_id
1 'polypeptide(L)'
;MKLSLTVLSALVVSGLLACGGTEAVEALEPLAQEESALETCTTTCSNGSTVSCTGTTCNTYPGESVECDGLHKICPISLPSICLQPNSSCLSLAGKACSPAGSGTRSCCINRRVGNCFCTIQGVWACSAN
;
A
#
# COMPACT_ATOMS: atom_id res chain seq x y z
N MET A 1 -7.06 -25.14 -59.49
CA MET A 1 -8.40 -24.66 -59.88
C MET A 1 -8.61 -23.33 -59.15
N LYS A 2 -8.50 -22.19 -59.88
CA LYS A 2 -9.55 -21.15 -60.12
C LYS A 2 -10.00 -20.42 -58.84
N LEU A 3 -9.97 -19.09 -58.67
CA LEU A 3 -9.85 -17.86 -59.49
C LEU A 3 -9.31 -16.75 -58.55
N SER A 4 -8.32 -15.93 -58.88
CA SER A 4 -8.32 -14.71 -59.73
C SER A 4 -9.25 -13.58 -59.28
N LEU A 5 -8.66 -12.43 -58.90
CA LEU A 5 -8.85 -11.07 -59.44
C LEU A 5 -8.92 -9.92 -58.41
N THR A 6 -7.84 -9.16 -58.43
CA THR A 6 -7.64 -7.73 -58.12
C THR A 6 -8.73 -6.79 -58.61
N VAL A 7 -9.06 -5.74 -57.85
CA VAL A 7 -9.47 -4.42 -58.38
C VAL A 7 -8.91 -3.31 -57.48
N LEU A 8 -7.96 -2.54 -58.02
CA LEU A 8 -7.63 -1.18 -57.58
C LEU A 8 -8.74 -0.23 -58.07
N SER A 9 -9.15 0.74 -57.25
CA SER A 9 -9.69 2.01 -57.75
C SER A 9 -9.36 3.14 -56.78
N ALA A 10 -8.40 3.96 -57.19
CA ALA A 10 -8.11 5.29 -56.68
C ALA A 10 -9.15 6.30 -57.17
N LEU A 11 -9.39 7.38 -56.42
CA LEU A 11 -9.82 8.73 -56.88
C LEU A 11 -10.11 9.58 -55.62
N VAL A 12 -9.13 10.35 -55.12
CA VAL A 12 -8.88 11.77 -55.45
C VAL A 12 -10.09 12.67 -55.16
N VAL A 13 -10.05 13.37 -54.03
CA VAL A 13 -10.64 14.71 -53.92
C VAL A 13 -9.55 15.66 -53.45
N SER A 14 -8.94 16.31 -54.43
CA SER A 14 -8.09 17.48 -54.28
C SER A 14 -8.95 18.65 -53.82
N GLY A 15 -8.80 19.09 -52.57
CA GLY A 15 -9.21 20.41 -52.12
C GLY A 15 -8.07 21.39 -52.34
N LEU A 16 -8.20 22.24 -53.35
CA LEU A 16 -7.24 23.28 -53.72
C LEU A 16 -7.24 24.46 -52.72
N LEU A 17 -6.03 24.95 -52.45
CA LEU A 17 -5.61 26.36 -52.34
C LEU A 17 -6.25 27.25 -51.25
N ALA A 18 -5.50 27.44 -50.17
CA ALA A 18 -5.32 28.77 -49.58
C ALA A 18 -3.81 29.07 -49.48
N CYS A 19 -3.45 30.22 -50.04
CA CYS A 19 -2.13 30.74 -50.31
C CYS A 19 -1.54 31.47 -49.09
N GLY A 20 -0.24 31.28 -48.83
CA GLY A 20 0.62 32.33 -48.27
C GLY A 20 1.30 32.04 -46.92
N GLY A 21 2.61 31.80 -46.95
CA GLY A 21 3.49 32.09 -45.80
C GLY A 21 4.59 31.07 -45.50
N THR A 22 5.71 31.20 -46.21
CA THR A 22 7.12 30.97 -45.78
C THR A 22 7.45 29.82 -44.82
N GLU A 23 8.18 28.84 -45.36
CA GLU A 23 9.21 27.98 -44.77
C GLU A 23 9.22 27.79 -43.24
N ALA A 24 8.87 26.58 -42.79
CA ALA A 24 9.25 26.08 -41.47
C ALA A 24 9.78 24.65 -41.62
N VAL A 25 11.04 24.49 -41.21
CA VAL A 25 11.84 23.26 -41.11
C VAL A 25 11.00 22.08 -40.59
N GLU A 26 10.94 21.00 -41.36
CA GLU A 26 10.41 19.71 -40.89
C GLU A 26 11.23 19.24 -39.69
N ALA A 27 10.59 19.31 -38.51
CA ALA A 27 11.09 18.73 -37.29
C ALA A 27 11.16 17.21 -37.46
N LEU A 28 12.32 16.62 -37.14
CA LEU A 28 12.47 15.18 -36.95
C LEU A 28 11.34 14.69 -36.03
N GLU A 29 10.54 13.75 -36.52
CA GLU A 29 9.61 12.98 -35.70
C GLU A 29 10.42 12.17 -34.68
N PRO A 30 10.28 12.39 -33.36
CA PRO A 30 10.79 11.43 -32.41
C PRO A 30 9.86 10.22 -32.43
N LEU A 31 10.39 9.09 -32.89
CA LEU A 31 9.86 7.77 -32.58
C LEU A 31 9.57 7.74 -31.07
N ALA A 32 8.29 7.75 -30.71
CA ALA A 32 7.84 7.59 -29.33
C ALA A 32 8.27 6.20 -28.86
N GLN A 33 9.49 6.09 -28.34
CA GLN A 33 9.89 5.00 -27.48
C GLN A 33 8.96 5.10 -26.27
N GLU A 34 8.06 4.14 -26.11
CA GLU A 34 7.42 3.90 -24.82
C GLU A 34 8.52 3.48 -23.85
N GLU A 35 9.30 4.44 -23.34
CA GLU A 35 9.99 4.29 -22.06
C GLU A 35 8.88 4.03 -21.04
N SER A 36 8.67 2.76 -20.71
CA SER A 36 7.95 2.42 -19.48
C SER A 36 8.80 2.95 -18.32
N ALA A 37 8.54 4.20 -17.95
CA ALA A 37 9.18 4.84 -16.81
C ALA A 37 8.87 3.98 -15.59
N LEU A 38 9.91 3.56 -14.87
CA LEU A 38 9.72 2.89 -13.61
C LEU A 38 9.21 3.92 -12.60
N GLU A 39 7.97 3.75 -12.18
CA GLU A 39 7.33 4.54 -11.13
C GLU A 39 7.75 3.99 -9.76
N THR A 40 8.00 4.87 -8.79
CA THR A 40 8.29 4.48 -7.40
C THR A 40 7.15 4.90 -6.49
N CYS A 41 6.40 3.92 -5.97
CA CYS A 41 5.36 4.14 -4.98
C CYS A 41 5.92 4.02 -3.58
N THR A 42 5.54 4.95 -2.70
CA THR A 42 5.89 4.92 -1.29
C THR A 42 4.66 5.24 -0.46
N THR A 43 4.49 4.56 0.67
CA THR A 43 3.49 4.90 1.68
C THR A 43 4.10 4.89 3.07
N THR A 44 3.55 5.73 3.95
CA THR A 44 3.90 5.77 5.36
C THR A 44 2.89 4.94 6.15
N CYS A 45 3.39 3.95 6.85
CA CYS A 45 2.62 3.05 7.71
C CYS A 45 2.18 3.75 9.01
N SER A 46 1.15 3.23 9.68
CA SER A 46 0.63 3.84 10.92
C SER A 46 1.64 3.90 12.08
N ASN A 47 2.71 3.10 12.03
CA ASN A 47 3.82 3.11 12.98
C ASN A 47 4.93 4.12 12.61
N GLY A 48 4.78 4.88 11.52
CA GLY A 48 5.76 5.84 11.01
C GLY A 48 6.84 5.25 10.10
N SER A 49 6.91 3.92 9.89
CA SER A 49 7.82 3.33 8.90
C SER A 49 7.31 3.57 7.48
N THR A 50 8.20 3.60 6.49
CA THR A 50 7.81 3.70 5.08
C THR A 50 8.03 2.37 4.36
N VAL A 51 7.12 2.03 3.46
CA VAL A 51 7.31 0.92 2.51
C VAL A 51 7.27 1.47 1.10
N SER A 52 8.16 0.99 0.24
CA SER A 52 8.28 1.42 -1.14
C SER A 52 8.57 0.28 -2.10
N CYS A 53 8.04 0.40 -3.31
CA CYS A 53 8.32 -0.48 -4.43
C CYS A 53 8.48 0.35 -5.71
N THR A 54 9.14 -0.24 -6.70
CA THR A 54 9.40 0.38 -7.99
C THR A 54 8.95 -0.58 -9.07
N GLY A 55 8.19 -0.09 -10.04
CA GLY A 55 7.60 -0.92 -11.09
C GLY A 55 6.96 -0.12 -12.21
N THR A 56 6.46 -0.81 -13.23
CA THR A 56 5.72 -0.18 -14.34
C THR A 56 4.27 0.14 -13.98
N THR A 57 3.69 -0.64 -13.08
CA THR A 57 2.39 -0.40 -12.47
C THR A 57 2.57 -0.16 -10.99
N CYS A 58 1.85 0.82 -10.44
CA CYS A 58 2.17 1.37 -9.13
C CYS A 58 0.89 1.78 -8.41
N ASN A 59 0.48 0.99 -7.42
CA ASN A 59 -0.71 1.25 -6.60
C ASN A 59 -0.29 1.49 -5.15
N THR A 60 -0.81 2.54 -4.54
CA THR A 60 -0.54 2.89 -3.14
C THR A 60 -1.80 2.80 -2.30
N TYR A 61 -1.74 2.05 -1.20
CA TYR A 61 -2.79 1.94 -0.18
C TYR A 61 -2.31 2.66 1.10
N PRO A 62 -2.78 3.89 1.37
CA PRO A 62 -2.26 4.73 2.45
C PRO A 62 -2.30 4.03 3.81
N GLY A 63 -1.16 3.96 4.50
CA GLY A 63 -1.06 3.32 5.82
C GLY A 63 -1.07 1.78 5.82
N GLU A 64 -1.29 1.15 4.67
CA GLU A 64 -1.49 -0.31 4.57
C GLU A 64 -0.45 -1.01 3.70
N SER A 65 -0.27 -0.61 2.44
CA SER A 65 0.64 -1.30 1.52
C SER A 65 0.94 -0.52 0.25
N VAL A 66 1.94 -0.97 -0.50
CA VAL A 66 2.17 -0.58 -1.90
C VAL A 66 2.17 -1.85 -2.76
N GLU A 67 1.64 -1.76 -3.96
CA GLU A 67 1.68 -2.82 -4.96
C GLU A 67 2.42 -2.31 -6.20
N CYS A 68 3.45 -3.05 -6.63
CA CYS A 68 4.13 -2.78 -7.89
C CYS A 68 4.21 -4.05 -8.73
N ASP A 69 3.72 -4.01 -9.97
CA ASP A 69 3.73 -5.15 -10.91
C ASP A 69 3.20 -6.46 -10.29
N GLY A 70 2.15 -6.35 -9.46
CA GLY A 70 1.53 -7.45 -8.74
C GLY A 70 2.25 -7.89 -7.45
N LEU A 71 3.36 -7.27 -7.08
CA LEU A 71 4.07 -7.50 -5.82
C LEU A 71 3.56 -6.55 -4.73
N HIS A 72 2.91 -7.12 -3.72
CA HIS A 72 2.47 -6.38 -2.54
C HIS A 72 3.58 -6.27 -1.48
N LYS A 73 3.91 -5.03 -1.09
CA LYS A 73 4.69 -4.74 0.12
C LYS A 73 3.78 -4.14 1.17
N ILE A 74 3.49 -4.93 2.19
CA ILE A 74 2.57 -4.58 3.27
C ILE A 74 3.33 -3.87 4.39
N CYS A 75 2.68 -2.88 4.98
CA CYS A 75 3.16 -2.21 6.17
C CYS A 75 3.41 -3.22 7.31
N PRO A 76 4.59 -3.19 7.96
CA PRO A 76 4.83 -4.04 9.10
C PRO A 76 3.85 -3.70 10.22
N ILE A 77 3.14 -4.71 10.72
CA ILE A 77 2.31 -4.56 11.91
C ILE A 77 3.26 -4.36 13.09
N SER A 78 3.38 -3.12 13.55
CA SER A 78 4.11 -2.82 14.78
C SER A 78 3.32 -3.38 15.96
N LEU A 79 3.84 -4.44 16.58
CA LEU A 79 3.34 -4.85 17.89
C LEU A 79 3.79 -3.81 18.92
N PRO A 80 2.90 -3.34 19.80
CA PRO A 80 3.30 -2.43 20.86
C PRO A 80 4.31 -3.12 21.78
N SER A 81 5.34 -2.40 22.25
CA SER A 81 6.48 -2.98 22.97
C SER A 81 6.07 -3.80 24.20
N ILE A 82 4.96 -3.41 24.86
CA ILE A 82 4.38 -4.19 25.95
C ILE A 82 4.02 -5.61 25.49
N CYS A 83 3.46 -5.80 24.29
CA CYS A 83 3.12 -7.10 23.72
C CYS A 83 4.32 -7.98 23.33
N LEU A 84 5.55 -7.44 23.36
CA LEU A 84 6.77 -8.22 23.15
C LEU A 84 7.30 -8.83 24.46
N GLN A 85 6.81 -8.37 25.61
CA GLN A 85 7.24 -8.89 26.91
C GLN A 85 6.49 -10.20 27.23
N PRO A 86 7.17 -11.29 27.60
CA PRO A 86 6.51 -12.57 27.87
C PRO A 86 5.51 -12.49 29.05
N ASN A 87 5.80 -11.63 30.03
CA ASN A 87 5.01 -11.49 31.27
C ASN A 87 3.94 -10.39 31.20
N SER A 88 3.69 -9.81 30.03
CA SER A 88 2.67 -8.78 29.84
C SER A 88 1.39 -9.31 29.18
N SER A 89 1.39 -10.55 28.68
CA SER A 89 0.18 -11.12 28.09
C SER A 89 -0.92 -11.22 29.16
N CYS A 90 -2.12 -10.76 28.83
CA CYS A 90 -3.21 -10.79 29.80
C CYS A 90 -3.60 -12.23 30.14
N LEU A 91 -3.38 -13.18 29.22
CA LEU A 91 -3.50 -14.62 29.48
C LEU A 91 -2.56 -15.10 30.60
N SER A 92 -1.34 -14.56 30.69
CA SER A 92 -0.39 -14.93 31.75
C SER A 92 -0.66 -14.23 33.08
N LEU A 93 -1.51 -13.20 33.08
CA LEU A 93 -1.80 -12.38 34.25
C LEU A 93 -3.13 -12.72 34.87
N ALA A 94 -4.15 -12.96 34.07
CA ALA A 94 -5.50 -13.25 34.52
C ALA A 94 -5.48 -14.38 35.56
N GLY A 95 -6.10 -14.13 36.72
CA GLY A 95 -6.16 -15.05 37.84
C GLY A 95 -4.90 -15.12 38.71
N LYS A 96 -3.78 -14.47 38.34
CA LYS A 96 -2.61 -14.37 39.22
C LYS A 96 -2.89 -13.41 40.37
N ALA A 97 -2.30 -13.73 41.53
CA ALA A 97 -2.38 -12.90 42.71
C ALA A 97 -1.84 -11.49 42.44
N CYS A 98 -2.50 -10.51 43.02
CA CYS A 98 -2.12 -9.11 42.99
C CYS A 98 -2.34 -8.47 44.36
N SER A 99 -1.52 -7.47 44.68
CA SER A 99 -1.59 -6.74 45.95
C SER A 99 -1.19 -5.29 45.70
N PRO A 100 -1.86 -4.31 46.33
CA PRO A 100 -3.04 -4.46 47.20
C PRO A 100 -4.30 -4.92 46.45
N ALA A 101 -5.16 -5.71 47.11
CA ALA A 101 -6.43 -6.13 46.52
C ALA A 101 -7.33 -4.91 46.25
N GLY A 102 -8.06 -4.94 45.12
CA GLY A 102 -8.99 -3.87 44.73
C GLY A 102 -8.32 -2.57 44.27
N SER A 103 -7.00 -2.49 44.25
CA SER A 103 -6.28 -1.30 43.81
C SER A 103 -5.02 -1.68 43.03
N GLY A 104 -4.96 -1.25 41.77
CA GLY A 104 -3.83 -1.51 40.89
C GLY A 104 -4.29 -1.73 39.46
N THR A 105 -3.64 -1.03 38.54
CA THR A 105 -3.82 -1.19 37.10
C THR A 105 -2.46 -1.36 36.44
N ARG A 106 -2.40 -2.21 35.43
CA ARG A 106 -1.19 -2.38 34.60
C ARG A 106 -1.60 -2.61 33.15
N SER A 107 -0.79 -2.11 32.22
CA SER A 107 -0.96 -2.44 30.82
C SER A 107 -0.67 -3.92 30.58
N CYS A 108 -1.41 -4.52 29.66
CA CYS A 108 -1.21 -5.90 29.25
C CYS A 108 -1.49 -6.06 27.75
N CYS A 109 -1.15 -7.22 27.19
CA CYS A 109 -1.38 -7.53 25.78
C CYS A 109 -2.55 -8.50 25.59
N ILE A 110 -3.58 -8.09 24.83
CA ILE A 110 -4.72 -8.92 24.39
C ILE A 110 -4.69 -8.97 22.88
N ASN A 111 -4.51 -10.15 22.27
CA ASN A 111 -4.58 -10.32 20.82
C ASN A 111 -3.74 -9.29 20.03
N ARG A 112 -2.49 -9.06 20.47
CA ARG A 112 -1.53 -8.08 19.90
C ARG A 112 -1.94 -6.61 20.05
N ARG A 113 -2.97 -6.30 20.85
CA ARG A 113 -3.40 -4.95 21.20
C ARG A 113 -3.08 -4.64 22.66
N VAL A 114 -2.87 -3.37 22.97
CA VAL A 114 -2.73 -2.90 24.35
C VAL A 114 -4.10 -2.96 25.02
N GLY A 115 -4.19 -3.71 26.10
CA GLY A 115 -5.32 -3.73 27.02
C GLY A 115 -4.88 -3.36 28.43
N ASN A 116 -5.79 -3.48 29.38
CA ASN A 116 -5.53 -3.16 30.79
C ASN A 116 -5.89 -4.36 31.67
N CYS A 117 -5.04 -4.65 32.66
CA CYS A 117 -5.42 -5.49 33.80
C CYS A 117 -5.62 -4.64 35.04
N PHE A 118 -6.64 -4.97 35.82
CA PHE A 118 -6.92 -4.39 37.11
C PHE A 118 -6.93 -5.46 38.20
N CYS A 119 -6.46 -5.09 39.40
CA CYS A 119 -6.48 -5.98 40.55
C CYS A 119 -7.88 -5.96 41.17
N THR A 120 -8.57 -7.10 41.15
CA THR A 120 -9.91 -7.23 41.73
C THR A 120 -9.86 -7.16 43.25
N ILE A 121 -11.01 -6.93 43.89
CA ILE A 121 -11.15 -6.98 45.37
C ILE A 121 -10.79 -8.35 45.97
N GLN A 122 -10.76 -9.41 45.16
CA GLN A 122 -10.36 -10.76 45.55
C GLN A 122 -8.82 -10.95 45.49
N GLY A 123 -8.07 -9.92 45.11
CA GLY A 123 -6.61 -9.99 45.01
C GLY A 123 -6.13 -10.79 43.81
N VAL A 124 -6.91 -10.85 42.72
CA VAL A 124 -6.50 -11.46 41.45
C VAL A 124 -6.60 -10.47 40.29
N TRP A 125 -5.69 -10.58 39.32
CA TRP A 125 -5.75 -9.78 38.10
C TRP A 125 -6.91 -10.22 37.21
N ALA A 126 -7.71 -9.25 36.77
CA ALA A 126 -8.66 -9.38 35.68
C ALA A 126 -8.27 -8.41 34.56
N CYS A 127 -8.48 -8.78 33.30
CA CYS A 127 -8.02 -7.98 32.17
C CYS A 127 -9.15 -7.71 31.18
N SER A 128 -9.16 -6.51 30.61
CA SER A 128 -10.13 -6.05 29.63
C SER A 128 -9.42 -5.44 28.43
N ALA A 129 -9.97 -5.66 27.24
CA ALA A 129 -9.64 -4.83 26.10
C ALA A 129 -10.14 -3.41 26.39
N ASN A 130 -9.31 -2.41 26.11
CA ASN A 130 -9.71 -1.02 26.19
C ASN A 130 -10.34 -0.59 24.87
#